data_AF-A0A3C1N899-F1
#
_entry.id   AF-A0A3C1N899-F1
#
_cell.length_a   1.000
_cell.length_b   1.000
_cell.length_c   1.000
_cell.angle_alpha   90.00
_cell.angle_beta   90.00
_cell.angle_gamma   90.00
#
_symmetry.space_group_name_H-M   'P 1'
#
loop_
_entity.id
_entity.type
_entity.pdbx_description
1 polymer ?
#
loop_
_entity_poly.entity_id
_entity_poly.type
_entity_poly.pdbx_seq_one_letter_code
_entity_poly.pdbx_strand_id
1 'polypeptide(L)'
;DRVVSVGMFEHVGPRNYGVFFKKIASMLKPEGLFLLHTIGSGDHSCTADQWTEKYIFPNGVIPSMRAIVKASEEVLVTEDWHNFGADYDPTLMAWHENFKQAWPQLRQRYDDRFRRMFEYYLLVSAGSFRARANHVWQVMFSKHGIAGGYNAAR
;
A
#
# COMPACT_ATOMS: atom_id res chain seq x y z
N ASP A 1 -21.26 -7.79 -2.89
CA ASP A 1 -20.81 -8.45 -4.14
C ASP A 1 -19.32 -8.30 -4.38
N ARG A 2 -18.75 -7.11 -4.17
CA ARG A 2 -17.31 -6.84 -4.34
C ARG A 2 -16.83 -5.98 -3.17
N VAL A 3 -15.55 -6.08 -2.83
CA VAL A 3 -14.88 -5.21 -1.85
C VAL A 3 -13.62 -4.63 -2.50
N VAL A 4 -13.29 -3.39 -2.17
CA VAL A 4 -12.04 -2.74 -2.57
C VAL A 4 -11.41 -2.08 -1.35
N SER A 5 -10.09 -2.15 -1.27
CA SER A 5 -9.30 -1.55 -0.21
C SER A 5 -8.06 -0.89 -0.82
N VAL A 6 -7.88 0.42 -0.61
CA VAL A 6 -6.79 1.21 -1.20
C VAL A 6 -6.11 2.01 -0.10
N GLY A 7 -4.81 1.78 0.10
CA GLY A 7 -3.96 2.60 0.98
C GLY A 7 -4.35 2.58 2.46
N MET A 8 -5.05 1.54 2.91
CA MET A 8 -5.40 1.37 4.32
C MET A 8 -4.61 0.26 5.01
N PHE A 9 -4.13 -0.73 4.26
CA PHE A 9 -3.66 -2.00 4.82
C PHE A 9 -2.32 -1.82 5.54
N GLU A 10 -1.53 -0.86 5.09
CA GLU A 10 -0.32 -0.33 5.70
C GLU A 10 -0.55 0.19 7.14
N HIS A 11 -1.79 0.52 7.51
CA HIS A 11 -2.17 1.02 8.83
C HIS A 11 -2.81 -0.04 9.74
N VAL A 12 -2.98 -1.28 9.25
CA VAL A 12 -3.59 -2.38 10.03
C VAL A 12 -2.62 -2.96 11.05
N GLY A 13 -1.35 -3.07 10.66
CA GLY A 13 -0.29 -3.67 11.45
C GLY A 13 -0.30 -5.22 11.42
N PRO A 14 0.88 -5.87 11.45
CA PRO A 14 0.99 -7.32 11.20
C PRO A 14 0.19 -8.23 12.13
N ARG A 15 -0.04 -7.80 13.38
CA ARG A 15 -0.82 -8.56 14.36
C ARG A 15 -2.29 -8.70 13.96
N ASN A 16 -2.79 -7.83 13.09
CA ASN A 16 -4.20 -7.73 12.75
C ASN A 16 -4.51 -8.20 11.31
N TYR A 17 -3.52 -8.58 10.50
CA TYR A 17 -3.73 -8.99 9.11
C TYR A 17 -4.73 -10.15 8.98
N GLY A 18 -4.63 -11.18 9.84
CA GLY A 18 -5.58 -12.29 9.81
C GLY A 18 -7.01 -11.87 10.17
N VAL A 19 -7.18 -10.93 11.10
CA VAL A 19 -8.50 -10.37 11.46
C VAL A 19 -9.08 -9.58 10.28
N PHE A 20 -8.24 -8.79 9.61
CA PHE A 20 -8.61 -8.04 8.41
C PHE A 20 -9.15 -8.98 7.31
N PHE A 21 -8.40 -10.00 6.91
CA PHE A 21 -8.84 -10.92 5.85
C PHE A 21 -10.08 -11.73 6.23
N LYS A 22 -10.18 -12.19 7.48
CA LYS A 22 -11.42 -12.86 7.98
C LYS A 22 -12.63 -11.93 7.88
N LYS A 23 -12.47 -10.65 8.23
CA LYS A 23 -13.56 -9.67 8.11
C LYS A 23 -13.96 -9.45 6.65
N ILE A 24 -12.99 -9.28 5.75
CA ILE A 24 -13.26 -9.16 4.31
C ILE A 24 -14.02 -10.38 3.79
N ALA A 25 -13.55 -11.59 4.08
CA ALA A 25 -14.20 -12.84 3.64
C ALA A 25 -15.65 -12.96 4.13
N SER A 26 -15.94 -12.54 5.37
CA SER A 26 -17.31 -12.53 5.90
C SER A 26 -18.26 -11.56 5.19
N MET A 27 -17.74 -10.49 4.57
CA MET A 27 -18.53 -9.48 3.86
C MET A 27 -18.77 -9.87 2.39
N LEU A 28 -18.01 -10.83 1.86
CA LEU A 28 -18.14 -11.29 0.48
C LEU A 28 -19.28 -12.31 0.34
N LYS A 29 -20.05 -12.18 -0.74
CA LYS A 29 -20.92 -13.25 -1.24
C LYS A 29 -20.08 -14.42 -1.78
N PRO A 30 -20.66 -15.62 -2.00
CA PRO A 30 -19.93 -16.78 -2.55
C PRO A 30 -19.11 -16.47 -3.80
N GLU A 31 -19.69 -15.75 -4.77
CA GLU A 31 -19.01 -15.31 -6.01
C GLU A 31 -18.35 -13.93 -5.87
N GLY A 32 -18.00 -13.55 -4.64
CA GLY A 32 -17.47 -12.24 -4.31
C GLY A 32 -15.99 -12.09 -4.67
N LEU A 33 -15.60 -10.89 -5.12
CA LEU A 33 -14.20 -10.54 -5.37
C LEU A 33 -13.75 -9.42 -4.44
N PHE A 34 -12.47 -9.42 -4.12
CA PHE A 34 -11.81 -8.42 -3.31
C PHE A 34 -10.52 -7.95 -3.98
N LEU A 35 -10.41 -6.64 -4.20
CA LEU A 35 -9.16 -6.00 -4.62
C LEU A 35 -8.47 -5.37 -3.40
N LEU A 36 -7.27 -5.87 -3.07
CA LEU A 36 -6.36 -5.21 -2.15
C LEU A 36 -5.34 -4.38 -2.93
N HIS A 37 -5.32 -3.07 -2.73
CA HIS A 37 -4.29 -2.17 -3.20
C HIS A 37 -3.47 -1.64 -2.02
N THR A 38 -2.18 -1.98 -1.99
CA THR A 38 -1.28 -1.68 -0.86
C THR A 38 0.14 -1.45 -1.34
N ILE A 39 0.87 -0.57 -0.64
CA ILE A 39 2.32 -0.55 -0.66
C ILE A 39 2.84 -1.84 -0.02
N GLY A 40 3.97 -2.34 -0.49
CA GLY A 40 4.63 -3.53 0.04
C GLY A 40 6.13 -3.37 0.13
N SER A 41 6.75 -4.10 1.07
CA SER A 41 8.20 -4.20 1.20
C SER A 41 8.76 -5.26 0.23
N GLY A 42 9.91 -4.97 -0.37
CA GLY A 42 10.70 -5.94 -1.15
C GLY A 42 11.50 -6.91 -0.28
N ASP A 43 11.63 -6.63 1.02
CA ASP A 43 12.24 -7.55 1.97
C ASP A 43 11.18 -8.39 2.73
N HIS A 44 11.65 -9.33 3.54
CA HIS A 44 10.78 -10.13 4.40
C HIS A 44 10.43 -9.43 5.72
N SER A 45 11.03 -8.27 5.98
CA SER A 45 10.82 -7.54 7.22
C SER A 45 9.46 -6.81 7.15
N CYS A 46 8.74 -6.80 8.26
CA CYS A 46 7.54 -5.98 8.43
C CYS A 46 7.86 -4.92 9.49
N THR A 47 8.93 -4.17 9.26
CA THR A 47 9.40 -3.12 10.15
C THR A 47 9.15 -1.75 9.53
N ALA A 48 8.74 -0.80 10.35
CA ALA A 48 8.60 0.59 9.93
C ALA A 48 9.99 1.24 9.81
N ASP A 49 10.16 2.10 8.81
CA ASP A 49 11.26 3.06 8.81
C ASP A 49 11.06 4.05 9.97
N GLN A 50 12.05 4.14 10.87
CA GLN A 50 11.92 4.90 12.12
C GLN A 50 11.66 6.39 11.90
N TRP A 51 12.23 6.97 10.83
CA TRP A 51 12.00 8.38 10.51
C TRP A 51 10.56 8.59 10.03
N THR A 52 10.09 7.75 9.12
CA THR A 52 8.72 7.79 8.59
C THR A 52 7.69 7.56 9.69
N GLU A 53 7.92 6.60 10.59
CA GLU A 53 7.05 6.33 11.73
C GLU A 53 6.93 7.56 12.65
N LYS A 54 8.06 8.22 12.94
CA LYS A 54 8.09 9.38 13.84
C LYS A 54 7.43 10.63 13.25
N TYR A 55 7.60 10.87 11.95
CA TYR A 55 7.28 12.17 11.34
C TYR A 55 6.07 12.15 10.38
N ILE A 56 5.72 11.01 9.78
CA ILE A 56 4.73 10.95 8.70
C ILE A 56 3.59 9.97 9.02
N PHE A 57 3.91 8.70 9.29
CA PHE A 57 2.92 7.64 9.50
C PHE A 57 3.17 6.89 10.82
N PRO A 58 2.72 7.44 11.96
CA PRO A 58 2.77 6.74 13.23
C PRO A 58 2.05 5.38 13.13
N ASN A 59 2.73 4.31 13.56
CA ASN A 59 2.27 2.92 13.48
C ASN A 59 2.08 2.35 12.06
N GLY A 60 2.53 3.05 11.01
CA GLY A 60 2.50 2.54 9.64
C GLY A 60 3.50 1.41 9.45
N VAL A 61 3.03 0.25 8.99
CA VAL A 61 3.88 -0.90 8.68
C VAL A 61 3.50 -1.42 7.30
N ILE A 62 4.44 -1.33 6.36
CA ILE A 62 4.25 -1.91 5.03
C ILE A 62 4.35 -3.46 5.12
N PRO A 63 3.42 -4.22 4.53
CA PRO A 63 3.47 -5.67 4.53
C PRO A 63 4.53 -6.22 3.57
N SER A 64 5.05 -7.41 3.89
CA SER A 64 5.73 -8.24 2.90
C SER A 64 4.71 -9.12 2.16
N MET A 65 5.07 -9.59 0.96
CA MET A 65 4.25 -10.53 0.18
C MET A 65 3.90 -11.78 0.98
N ARG A 66 4.89 -12.33 1.71
CA ARG A 66 4.71 -13.49 2.60
C ARG A 66 3.66 -13.23 3.68
N ALA A 67 3.65 -12.04 4.27
CA ALA A 67 2.71 -11.70 5.34
C ALA A 67 1.27 -11.61 4.81
N ILE A 68 1.08 -11.08 3.60
CA ILE A 68 -0.23 -11.03 2.93
C ILE A 68 -0.73 -12.45 2.66
N VAL A 69 0.07 -13.27 1.96
CA VAL A 69 -0.32 -14.64 1.58
C VAL A 69 -0.68 -15.46 2.83
N LYS A 70 0.18 -15.45 3.85
CA LYS A 70 -0.07 -16.17 5.10
C LYS A 70 -1.36 -15.74 5.79
N ALA A 71 -1.72 -14.46 5.71
CA ALA A 71 -2.91 -13.94 6.36
C ALA A 71 -4.21 -14.19 5.56
N SER A 72 -4.11 -14.40 4.24
CA SER A 72 -5.26 -14.53 3.35
C SER A 72 -5.57 -15.97 2.93
N GLU A 73 -4.56 -16.84 2.83
CA GLU A 73 -4.66 -18.15 2.15
C GLU A 73 -5.69 -19.12 2.74
N GLU A 74 -6.03 -18.98 4.02
CA GLU A 74 -7.06 -19.81 4.67
C GLU A 74 -8.51 -19.38 4.35
N VAL A 75 -8.72 -18.16 3.85
CA VAL A 75 -10.05 -17.55 3.75
C VAL A 75 -10.41 -17.00 2.38
N LEU A 76 -9.43 -16.79 1.50
CA LEU A 76 -9.61 -16.28 0.14
C LEU A 76 -8.63 -16.98 -0.82
N VAL A 77 -9.03 -17.09 -2.08
CA VAL A 77 -8.16 -17.55 -3.17
C VAL A 77 -7.54 -16.33 -3.82
N THR A 78 -6.21 -16.31 -3.97
CA THR A 78 -5.49 -15.27 -4.72
C THR A 78 -5.62 -15.56 -6.21
N GLU A 79 -6.21 -14.63 -6.96
CA GLU A 79 -6.52 -14.77 -8.38
C GLU A 79 -5.52 -14.04 -9.29
N ASP A 80 -4.99 -12.89 -8.85
CA ASP A 80 -4.02 -12.10 -9.59
C ASP A 80 -3.14 -11.29 -8.63
N TRP A 81 -1.90 -11.03 -9.04
CA TRP A 81 -0.97 -10.18 -8.30
C TRP A 81 -0.21 -9.28 -9.28
N HIS A 82 -0.63 -8.03 -9.35
CA HIS A 82 -0.01 -7.02 -10.20
C HIS A 82 0.92 -6.12 -9.37
N ASN A 83 2.16 -5.96 -9.83
CA ASN A 83 3.13 -5.02 -9.26
C ASN A 83 3.48 -3.92 -10.26
N PHE A 84 3.10 -2.69 -9.93
CA PHE A 84 3.41 -1.49 -10.72
C PHE A 84 4.07 -0.42 -9.83
N GLY A 85 4.88 -0.85 -8.85
CA GLY A 85 5.59 0.07 -7.95
C GLY A 85 6.50 1.09 -8.66
N ALA A 86 6.91 0.81 -9.89
CA ALA A 86 7.67 1.77 -10.72
C ALA A 86 6.88 3.05 -11.03
N ASP A 87 5.55 2.97 -11.08
CA ASP A 87 4.68 4.12 -11.36
C ASP A 87 4.49 5.02 -10.13
N TYR A 88 4.89 4.55 -8.94
CA TYR A 88 4.78 5.34 -7.72
C TYR A 88 5.91 6.37 -7.58
N ASP A 89 7.07 6.14 -8.20
CA ASP A 89 8.12 7.16 -8.34
C ASP A 89 7.61 8.42 -9.07
N PRO A 90 7.13 8.34 -10.33
CA PRO A 90 6.62 9.53 -11.02
C PRO A 90 5.42 10.16 -10.31
N THR A 91 4.61 9.37 -9.60
CA THR A 91 3.54 9.88 -8.73
C THR A 91 4.10 10.78 -7.61
N LEU A 92 5.10 10.29 -6.85
CA LEU A 92 5.72 11.04 -5.76
C LEU A 92 6.52 12.26 -6.27
N MET A 93 7.15 12.14 -7.43
CA MET A 93 7.84 13.27 -8.07
C MET A 93 6.86 14.36 -8.53
N ALA A 94 5.70 13.97 -9.06
CA ALA A 94 4.63 14.91 -9.39
C ALA A 94 4.10 15.62 -8.13
N TRP A 95 3.90 14.89 -7.02
CA TRP A 95 3.51 15.50 -5.75
C TRP A 95 4.56 16.47 -5.21
N HIS A 96 5.84 16.12 -5.30
CA HIS A 96 6.93 17.00 -4.87
C HIS A 96 6.99 18.29 -5.69
N GLU A 97 6.82 18.21 -7.00
CA GLU A 97 6.82 19.41 -7.84
C GLU A 97 5.59 20.29 -7.56
N ASN A 98 4.41 19.69 -7.39
CA ASN A 98 3.20 20.42 -6.98
C ASN A 98 3.38 21.09 -5.60
N PHE A 99 4.00 20.40 -4.64
CA PHE A 99 4.28 20.95 -3.32
C PHE A 99 5.21 22.16 -3.38
N LYS A 100 6.31 22.07 -4.15
CA LYS A 100 7.23 23.19 -4.36
C LYS A 100 6.53 24.40 -4.98
N GLN A 101 5.70 24.19 -6.00
CA GLN A 101 4.95 25.26 -6.66
C GLN A 101 3.93 25.92 -5.71
N ALA A 102 3.32 25.14 -4.82
CA ALA A 102 2.37 25.64 -3.82
C ALA A 102 3.03 26.30 -2.60
N TRP A 103 4.35 26.11 -2.38
CA TRP A 103 5.04 26.57 -1.18
C TRP A 103 4.85 28.06 -0.83
N PRO A 104 4.86 29.02 -1.79
CA PRO A 104 4.63 30.44 -1.48
C PRO A 104 3.28 30.71 -0.78
N GLN A 105 2.28 29.85 -1.00
CA GLN A 105 0.99 29.93 -0.30
C GLN A 105 1.04 29.17 1.03
N LEU A 106 1.65 27.98 1.04
CA LEU A 106 1.73 27.11 2.23
C LEU A 106 2.61 27.69 3.36
N ARG A 107 3.65 28.47 3.03
CA ARG A 107 4.54 29.13 4.01
C ARG A 107 3.83 30.10 4.97
N GLN A 108 2.57 30.46 4.69
CA GLN A 108 1.75 31.26 5.60
C GLN A 108 1.24 30.43 6.80
N ARG A 109 1.22 29.10 6.67
CA ARG A 109 0.70 28.15 7.67
C ARG A 109 1.76 27.19 8.20
N TYR A 110 2.79 26.91 7.41
CA TYR A 110 3.83 25.94 7.73
C TYR A 110 5.20 26.60 7.74
N ASP A 111 6.10 26.09 8.58
CA ASP A 111 7.47 26.58 8.71
C ASP A 111 8.45 25.85 7.78
N ASP A 112 9.66 26.38 7.67
CA ASP A 112 10.71 25.76 6.84
C ASP A 112 11.12 24.37 7.34
N ARG A 113 10.92 24.08 8.64
CA ARG A 113 11.16 22.75 9.18
C ARG A 113 10.19 21.74 8.59
N PHE A 114 8.89 22.07 8.55
CA PHE A 114 7.87 21.25 7.90
C PHE A 114 8.18 21.09 6.41
N ARG A 115 8.56 22.16 5.72
CA ARG A 115 8.94 22.08 4.29
C ARG A 115 10.01 21.03 4.05
N ARG A 116 11.12 21.13 4.79
CA ARG A 116 12.26 20.21 4.65
C ARG A 116 11.89 18.79 5.00
N MET A 117 11.07 18.59 6.03
CA MET A 117 10.55 17.29 6.42
C MET A 117 9.70 16.68 5.30
N PHE A 118 8.76 17.44 4.74
CA PHE A 118 7.84 16.93 3.72
C PHE A 118 8.54 16.70 2.38
N GLU A 119 9.47 17.57 1.97
CA GLU A 119 10.34 17.33 0.81
C GLU A 119 11.19 16.08 0.99
N TYR A 120 11.80 15.89 2.16
CA TYR A 120 12.57 14.69 2.47
C TYR A 120 11.70 13.43 2.35
N TYR A 121 10.50 13.45 2.93
CA TYR A 121 9.54 12.34 2.84
C TYR A 121 9.22 11.97 1.39
N LEU A 122 8.85 12.94 0.55
CA LEU A 122 8.47 12.68 -0.84
C LEU A 122 9.67 12.13 -1.63
N LEU A 123 10.84 12.74 -1.48
CA LEU A 123 12.04 12.37 -2.25
C LEU A 123 12.62 11.01 -1.82
N VAL A 124 12.66 10.72 -0.52
CA VAL A 124 13.16 9.42 -0.03
C VAL A 124 12.20 8.30 -0.41
N SER A 125 10.89 8.55 -0.35
CA SER A 125 9.87 7.60 -0.81
C SER A 125 10.01 7.35 -2.31
N ALA A 126 10.18 8.41 -3.13
CA ALA A 126 10.37 8.25 -4.57
C ALA A 126 11.63 7.42 -4.87
N GLY A 127 12.72 7.69 -4.13
CA GLY A 127 13.96 6.92 -4.18
C GLY A 127 13.77 5.44 -3.85
N SER A 128 12.96 5.10 -2.83
CA SER A 128 12.75 3.70 -2.45
C SER A 128 11.95 2.90 -3.48
N PHE A 129 10.94 3.51 -4.12
CA PHE A 129 10.23 2.91 -5.26
C PHE A 129 11.12 2.79 -6.49
N ARG A 130 11.91 3.83 -6.80
CA ARG A 130 12.87 3.82 -7.92
C ARG A 130 13.94 2.74 -7.75
N ALA A 131 14.43 2.55 -6.52
CA ALA A 131 15.38 1.50 -6.15
C ALA A 131 14.75 0.10 -6.07
N ARG A 132 13.43 -0.02 -6.26
CA ARG A 132 12.67 -1.28 -6.15
C ARG A 132 12.71 -1.90 -4.76
N ALA A 133 13.02 -1.11 -3.73
CA ALA A 133 12.95 -1.53 -2.33
C ALA A 133 11.50 -1.59 -1.84
N ASN A 134 10.66 -0.67 -2.33
CA ASN A 134 9.22 -0.67 -2.11
C ASN A 134 8.45 -1.01 -3.38
N HIS A 135 7.23 -1.51 -3.20
CA HIS A 135 6.34 -1.92 -4.27
C HIS A 135 4.93 -1.38 -4.05
N VAL A 136 4.15 -1.34 -5.12
CA VAL A 136 2.70 -1.15 -5.06
C VAL A 136 2.07 -2.36 -5.69
N TRP A 137 1.21 -3.02 -4.93
CA TRP A 137 0.53 -4.22 -5.35
C TRP A 137 -0.96 -3.99 -5.48
N GLN A 138 -1.53 -4.53 -6.54
CA GLN A 138 -2.95 -4.88 -6.61
C GLN A 138 -3.06 -6.40 -6.58
N VAL A 139 -3.67 -6.91 -5.51
CA VAL A 139 -3.91 -8.35 -5.33
C VAL A 139 -5.40 -8.60 -5.46
N MET A 140 -5.78 -9.39 -6.45
CA MET A 140 -7.15 -9.81 -6.63
C MET A 140 -7.39 -11.10 -5.86
N PHE A 141 -8.49 -11.14 -5.13
CA PHE A 141 -8.95 -12.30 -4.39
C PHE A 141 -10.37 -12.67 -4.78
N SER A 142 -10.69 -13.96 -4.71
CA SER A 142 -12.06 -14.48 -4.75
C SER A 142 -12.37 -15.25 -3.47
N LYS A 143 -13.66 -15.42 -3.14
CA LYS A 143 -14.04 -16.14 -1.92
C LYS A 143 -13.87 -17.66 -2.03
N HIS A 144 -14.16 -18.24 -3.20
CA HIS A 144 -14.15 -19.69 -3.41
C HIS A 144 -13.40 -20.14 -4.68
N GLY A 145 -12.64 -19.24 -5.31
CA GLY A 145 -12.04 -19.48 -6.62
C GLY A 145 -12.99 -19.07 -7.76
N ILE A 146 -12.43 -18.80 -8.94
CA ILE A 146 -13.19 -18.59 -10.18
C ILE A 146 -12.97 -19.78 -11.12
N ALA A 147 -14.06 -20.44 -11.53
CA ALA A 147 -13.99 -21.53 -12.50
C ALA A 147 -13.43 -21.02 -13.84
N GLY A 148 -12.40 -21.69 -14.37
CA GLY A 148 -11.69 -21.23 -15.57
C GLY A 148 -10.64 -20.14 -15.33
N GLY A 149 -10.49 -19.69 -14.08
CA GLY A 149 -9.52 -18.67 -13.68
C GLY A 149 -10.00 -17.23 -13.87
N TYR A 150 -9.29 -16.30 -13.23
CA TYR A 150 -9.53 -14.86 -13.38
C TYR A 150 -8.79 -14.30 -14.59
N ASN A 151 -9.50 -13.58 -15.45
CA ASN A 151 -8.90 -12.83 -16.55
C ASN A 151 -8.66 -11.38 -16.13
N ALA A 152 -7.42 -11.06 -15.78
CA ALA A 152 -7.04 -9.70 -15.43
C ALA A 152 -7.02 -8.81 -16.69
N ALA A 153 -7.76 -7.71 -16.66
CA ALA A 153 -7.62 -6.65 -17.65
C ALA A 153 -6.22 -6.02 -17.49
N ARG A 154 -5.35 -6.21 -18.49
CA ARG A 154 -4.00 -5.66 -18.55
C ARG A 154 -3.80 -4.98 -19.90
#